data_AF-A0A7S2TB77-F1
#
_entry.id   AF-A0A7S2TB77-F1
#
_cell.length_a   1.000
_cell.length_b   1.000
_cell.length_c   1.000
_cell.angle_alpha   90.00
_cell.angle_beta   90.00
_cell.angle_gamma   90.00
#
_symmetry.space_group_name_H-M   'P 1'
#
loop_
_entity.id
_entity.type
_entity.pdbx_description
1 polymer ?
#
loop_
_entity_poly.entity_id
_entity_poly.type
_entity_poly.pdbx_seq_one_letter_code
_entity_poly.pdbx_strand_id
1 'polypeptide(L)'
;MYNKKERYRIEPFRHRVDLEPDYKEKTWELLESAMVAIFDHNPSKLSFEELYRSAYNMVLHKFGGYLYDNVMRTISARLEVVGREVEAKAGEAFLQQLVRSWSEYTRAMQNIRDILMYMNKTYVKQHNRTPVHELGLQLWNKHLLQRPLVRSILRKVILEAVLKFRTACREGYAPEANDLIGAVTKMAMDVGAQTYEEVVEQPIRQDTQAFYRSVSQQEISSRSCPEYLEVLRKSLDDEVRMVDAYLFESSKPKIISKVEEEMIQNQVDVLINMEGSGLLHQLRSKSLGDLELTYVMLKRSPNGLPAVIALLKDHVTETGARIIGQRVQTASDSIQVVNQLIQERITFDEIVGRSFHGDKSFANAVQLCFEKVLNSNPQTPEYLSVFLDANLKRDLKGKTDEEAEAVIDRVMTLFRYLHEKDVFERYYKQHLAKRLLTSSSKGGGMEEHEKAVILKLKTECGYQFTSKLEGMFNDIRTSRGLMQEYREGDGGEGGSSVGPSGPGL
;
A
#
# COMPACT_ATOMS: atom_id res chain seq x y z
N MET A 1 28.95 82.15 26.90
CA MET A 1 30.13 81.29 26.63
C MET A 1 29.68 80.07 25.85
N TYR A 2 29.79 80.10 24.51
CA TYR A 2 29.56 78.95 23.65
C TYR A 2 30.91 78.28 23.37
N ASN A 3 31.13 77.11 23.94
CA ASN A 3 32.37 76.36 23.77
C ASN A 3 32.25 75.51 22.48
N LYS A 4 32.95 75.94 21.43
CA LYS A 4 33.04 75.28 20.12
C LYS A 4 33.88 74.01 20.30
N LYS A 5 33.27 72.82 20.27
CA LYS A 5 34.02 71.56 20.10
C LYS A 5 34.53 71.51 18.66
N GLU A 6 35.83 71.72 18.48
CA GLU A 6 36.53 71.51 17.21
C GLU A 6 36.34 70.06 16.75
N ARG A 7 35.78 69.88 15.54
CA ARG A 7 35.86 68.60 14.83
C ARG A 7 37.28 68.46 14.29
N TYR A 8 38.07 67.57 14.88
CA TYR A 8 39.34 67.13 14.31
C TYR A 8 39.09 66.57 12.90
N ARG A 9 39.54 67.30 11.88
CA ARG A 9 39.54 66.85 10.49
C ARG A 9 40.92 66.24 10.25
N ILE A 10 41.02 64.93 10.38
CA ILE A 10 42.24 64.20 10.00
C ILE A 10 42.34 64.34 8.47
N GLU A 11 43.35 65.08 8.00
CA GLU A 11 43.66 65.12 6.57
C GLU A 11 44.01 63.71 6.10
N PRO A 12 43.51 63.27 4.93
CA PRO A 12 43.86 61.96 4.41
C PRO A 12 45.38 61.91 4.20
N PHE A 13 46.08 61.06 4.94
CA PHE A 13 47.46 60.68 4.65
C PHE A 13 47.49 60.15 3.21
N ARG A 14 47.92 61.00 2.26
CA ARG A 14 48.20 60.63 0.88
C ARG A 14 49.57 59.96 0.81
N HIS A 15 49.73 58.85 1.51
CA HIS A 15 50.70 57.86 1.08
C HIS A 15 49.94 56.90 0.17
N ARG A 16 49.94 57.17 -1.14
CA ARG A 16 49.69 56.09 -2.09
C ARG A 16 50.84 55.12 -1.84
N VAL A 17 50.54 54.00 -1.18
CA VAL A 17 51.37 52.82 -1.35
C VAL A 17 51.17 52.46 -2.81
N ASP A 18 52.05 52.96 -3.68
CA ASP A 18 52.11 52.51 -5.06
C ASP A 18 52.43 51.02 -4.98
N LEU A 19 51.41 50.19 -5.17
CA LEU A 19 51.59 48.76 -5.31
C LEU A 19 52.55 48.55 -6.46
N GLU A 20 53.60 47.76 -6.25
CA GLU A 20 54.47 47.33 -7.34
C GLU A 20 53.60 46.83 -8.50
N PRO A 21 53.92 47.15 -9.77
CA PRO A 21 53.15 46.69 -10.92
C PRO A 21 52.98 45.16 -10.94
N ASP A 22 53.95 44.44 -10.38
CA ASP A 22 53.98 42.97 -10.29
C ASP A 22 53.33 42.42 -9.01
N TYR A 23 52.85 43.28 -8.10
CA TYR A 23 52.27 42.85 -6.82
C TYR A 23 51.10 41.87 -7.02
N LYS A 24 50.27 42.14 -8.03
CA LYS A 24 49.12 41.30 -8.40
C LYS A 24 49.56 39.89 -8.82
N GLU A 25 50.64 39.78 -9.58
CA GLU A 25 51.13 38.52 -10.15
C GLU A 25 51.91 37.73 -9.10
N LYS A 26 52.83 38.37 -8.37
CA LYS A 26 53.59 37.75 -7.27
C LYS A 26 52.68 37.22 -6.15
N THR A 27 51.65 37.99 -5.77
CA THR A 27 50.69 37.55 -4.74
C THR A 27 49.81 36.40 -5.25
N TRP A 28 49.47 36.39 -6.54
CA TRP A 28 48.76 35.26 -7.15
C TRP A 28 49.64 34.02 -7.24
N GLU A 29 50.89 34.11 -7.66
CA GLU A 29 51.84 32.99 -7.73
C GLU A 29 52.03 32.32 -6.35
N LEU A 30 52.10 33.12 -5.28
CA LEU A 30 52.14 32.61 -3.91
C LEU A 30 50.87 31.82 -3.55
N LEU A 31 49.69 32.35 -3.89
CA LEU A 31 48.41 31.69 -3.64
C LEU A 31 48.22 30.44 -4.51
N GLU A 32 48.63 30.47 -5.77
CA GLU A 32 48.57 29.35 -6.70
C GLU A 32 49.49 28.21 -6.25
N SER A 33 50.74 28.52 -5.91
CA SER A 33 51.69 27.55 -5.35
C SER A 33 51.16 26.91 -4.06
N ALA A 34 50.56 27.71 -3.18
CA ALA A 34 49.91 27.20 -1.98
C ALA A 34 48.69 26.32 -2.28
N MET A 35 47.86 26.68 -3.26
CA MET A 35 46.73 25.85 -3.69
C MET A 35 47.19 24.52 -4.26
N VAL A 36 48.23 24.50 -5.10
CA VAL A 36 48.84 23.27 -5.62
C VAL A 36 49.39 22.41 -4.48
N ALA A 37 50.12 23.01 -3.53
CA ALA A 37 50.64 22.30 -2.36
C ALA A 37 49.52 21.73 -1.45
N ILE A 38 48.36 22.39 -1.37
CA ILE A 38 47.16 21.87 -0.69
C ILE A 38 46.60 20.65 -1.43
N PHE A 39 46.56 20.67 -2.76
CA PHE A 39 46.12 19.54 -3.58
C PHE A 39 47.11 18.36 -3.61
N ASP A 40 48.39 18.58 -3.30
CA ASP A 40 49.45 17.56 -3.23
C ASP A 40 49.70 17.06 -1.79
N HIS A 41 48.77 17.30 -0.86
CA HIS A 41 48.82 16.83 0.52
C HIS A 41 50.04 17.31 1.33
N ASN A 42 50.61 18.48 0.99
CA ASN A 42 51.74 19.08 1.69
C ASN A 42 51.40 20.44 2.36
N PRO A 43 50.39 20.51 3.26
CA PRO A 43 50.00 21.77 3.88
C PRO A 43 50.93 22.20 5.03
N SER A 44 51.80 21.32 5.52
CA SER A 44 52.60 21.53 6.75
C SER A 44 53.62 22.65 6.65
N LYS A 45 53.92 23.14 5.44
CA LYS A 45 54.86 24.26 5.19
C LYS A 45 54.15 25.58 4.90
N LEU A 46 52.82 25.62 4.92
CA LEU A 46 52.04 26.80 4.55
C LEU A 46 51.54 27.55 5.80
N SER A 47 51.75 28.86 5.83
CA SER A 47 51.12 29.74 6.81
C SER A 47 49.73 30.14 6.33
N PHE A 48 48.69 29.50 6.86
CA PHE A 48 47.29 29.81 6.52
C PHE A 48 46.93 31.28 6.81
N GLU A 49 47.57 31.90 7.80
CA GLU A 49 47.37 33.31 8.13
C GLU A 49 47.97 34.25 7.06
N GLU A 50 49.16 33.93 6.54
CA GLU A 50 49.79 34.70 5.46
C GLU A 50 49.02 34.59 4.15
N LEU A 51 48.52 33.38 3.83
CA LEU A 51 47.69 33.15 2.66
C LEU A 51 46.34 33.86 2.76
N TYR A 52 45.70 33.83 3.94
CA TYR A 52 44.47 34.58 4.20
C TYR A 52 44.69 36.10 4.08
N ARG A 53 45.78 36.64 4.66
CA ARG A 53 46.14 38.06 4.55
C ARG A 53 46.43 38.45 3.10
N SER A 54 47.09 37.60 2.34
CA SER A 54 47.37 37.81 0.91
C SER A 54 46.09 37.86 0.08
N ALA A 55 45.18 36.89 0.28
CA ALA A 55 43.86 36.88 -0.35
C ALA A 55 43.00 38.09 0.08
N TYR A 56 43.05 38.48 1.35
CA TYR A 56 42.38 39.67 1.88
C TYR A 56 42.87 40.95 1.17
N ASN A 57 44.18 41.15 1.08
CA ASN A 57 44.77 42.32 0.44
C ASN A 57 44.43 42.39 -1.06
N MET A 58 44.41 41.26 -1.77
CA MET A 58 44.00 41.22 -3.18
C MET A 58 42.55 41.68 -3.38
N VAL A 59 41.63 41.28 -2.50
CA VAL A 59 40.23 41.73 -2.56
C VAL A 59 40.11 43.21 -2.19
N LEU A 60 40.87 43.68 -1.17
CA LEU A 60 40.92 45.08 -0.74
C LEU A 60 41.38 46.01 -1.88
N HIS A 61 42.37 45.58 -2.66
CA HIS A 61 42.93 46.32 -3.79
C HIS A 61 42.11 46.18 -5.10
N LYS A 62 40.85 45.73 -5.00
CA LYS A 62 39.91 45.57 -6.13
C LYS A 62 40.30 44.50 -7.17
N PHE A 63 41.20 43.57 -6.84
CA PHE A 63 41.56 42.44 -7.70
C PHE A 63 40.71 41.18 -7.46
N GLY A 64 39.56 41.29 -6.81
CA GLY A 64 38.70 40.16 -6.45
C GLY A 64 38.22 39.32 -7.66
N GLY A 65 37.95 39.95 -8.80
CA GLY A 65 37.52 39.23 -10.02
C GLY A 65 38.64 38.40 -10.63
N TYR A 66 39.84 38.98 -10.72
CA TYR A 66 41.04 38.27 -11.18
C TYR A 66 41.37 37.07 -10.29
N LEU A 67 41.27 37.25 -8.96
CA LEU A 67 41.50 36.17 -8.00
C LEU A 67 40.44 35.05 -8.16
N TYR A 68 39.17 35.38 -8.36
CA TYR A 68 38.11 34.39 -8.56
C TYR A 68 38.30 33.59 -9.86
N ASP A 69 38.58 34.27 -10.97
CA ASP A 69 38.77 33.63 -12.28
C ASP A 69 40.00 32.71 -12.30
N ASN A 70 41.10 33.11 -11.67
CA ASN A 70 42.28 32.27 -11.63
C ASN A 70 42.14 31.09 -10.66
N VAL A 71 41.47 31.26 -9.51
CA VAL A 71 41.09 30.13 -8.64
C VAL A 71 40.26 29.11 -9.42
N MET A 72 39.29 29.57 -10.21
CA MET A 72 38.50 28.71 -11.07
C MET A 72 39.37 27.96 -12.10
N ARG A 73 40.33 28.64 -12.74
CA ARG A 73 41.25 28.03 -13.72
C ARG A 73 42.17 26.98 -13.09
N THR A 74 42.81 27.29 -11.97
CA THR A 74 43.72 26.35 -11.28
C THR A 74 42.98 25.11 -10.80
N ILE A 75 41.77 25.26 -10.23
CA ILE A 75 40.92 24.13 -9.85
C ILE A 75 40.52 23.30 -11.08
N SER A 76 40.11 23.96 -12.17
CA SER A 76 39.73 23.26 -13.41
C SER A 76 40.90 22.46 -14.00
N ALA A 77 42.10 23.05 -14.05
CA ALA A 77 43.30 22.37 -14.54
C ALA A 77 43.68 21.15 -13.69
N ARG A 78 43.53 21.22 -12.37
CA ARG A 78 43.74 20.07 -11.48
C ARG A 78 42.70 18.98 -11.70
N LEU A 79 41.43 19.34 -11.85
CA LEU A 79 40.36 18.38 -12.13
C LEU A 79 40.54 17.67 -13.47
N GLU A 80 41.15 18.33 -14.47
CA GLU A 80 41.50 17.69 -15.74
C GLU A 80 42.53 16.57 -15.57
N VAL A 81 43.53 16.76 -14.72
CA VAL A 81 44.54 15.73 -14.41
C VAL A 81 43.90 14.56 -13.64
N VAL A 82 43.13 14.87 -12.59
CA VAL A 82 42.40 13.86 -11.81
C VAL A 82 41.45 13.06 -12.69
N GLY A 83 40.80 13.70 -13.66
CA GLY A 83 39.92 13.02 -14.62
C GLY A 83 40.65 11.97 -15.44
N ARG A 84 41.86 12.28 -15.93
CA ARG A 84 42.68 11.31 -16.66
C ARG A 84 43.16 10.14 -15.79
N GLU A 85 43.51 10.42 -14.53
CA GLU A 85 43.91 9.38 -13.58
C GLU A 85 42.77 8.42 -13.23
N VAL A 86 41.56 8.96 -13.09
CA VAL A 86 40.34 8.17 -12.86
C VAL A 86 40.00 7.36 -14.10
N GLU A 87 40.04 7.96 -15.29
CA GLU A 87 39.79 7.28 -16.58
C GLU A 87 40.77 6.13 -16.88
N ALA A 88 42.00 6.19 -16.35
CA ALA A 88 43.01 5.14 -16.53
C ALA A 88 42.71 3.85 -15.75
N LYS A 89 41.76 3.88 -14.80
CA LYS A 89 41.39 2.73 -13.97
C LYS A 89 40.04 2.15 -14.41
N ALA A 90 39.84 0.86 -14.15
CA ALA A 90 38.60 0.15 -14.48
C ALA A 90 38.03 -0.61 -13.27
N GLY A 91 36.72 -0.87 -13.30
CA GLY A 91 36.02 -1.70 -12.30
C GLY A 91 36.05 -1.11 -10.90
N GLU A 92 36.40 -1.93 -9.89
CA GLU A 92 36.43 -1.51 -8.49
C GLU A 92 37.54 -0.50 -8.19
N ALA A 93 38.71 -0.66 -8.85
CA ALA A 93 39.83 0.28 -8.70
C ALA A 93 39.47 1.69 -9.19
N PHE A 94 38.54 1.80 -10.15
CA PHE A 94 37.98 3.08 -10.59
C PHE A 94 37.13 3.72 -9.47
N LEU A 95 36.24 2.96 -8.83
CA LEU A 95 35.41 3.48 -7.73
C LEU A 95 36.26 3.93 -6.54
N GLN A 96 37.24 3.11 -6.14
CA GLN A 96 38.17 3.44 -5.07
C GLN A 96 38.93 4.73 -5.36
N GLN A 97 39.44 4.90 -6.59
CA GLN A 97 40.11 6.12 -6.99
C GLN A 97 39.16 7.32 -7.00
N LEU A 98 37.95 7.17 -7.52
CA LEU A 98 36.97 8.26 -7.58
C LEU A 98 36.57 8.74 -6.19
N VAL A 99 36.24 7.82 -5.28
CA VAL A 99 35.88 8.13 -3.88
C VAL A 99 37.07 8.76 -3.15
N ARG A 100 38.28 8.22 -3.35
CA ARG A 100 39.51 8.80 -2.79
C ARG A 100 39.71 10.23 -3.31
N SER A 101 39.73 10.43 -4.62
CA SER A 101 39.89 11.75 -5.23
C SER A 101 38.80 12.74 -4.77
N TRP A 102 37.57 12.29 -4.56
CA TRP A 102 36.49 13.12 -4.01
C TRP A 102 36.76 13.57 -2.58
N SER A 103 37.16 12.65 -1.70
CA SER A 103 37.47 12.97 -0.31
C SER A 103 38.67 13.92 -0.18
N GLU A 104 39.72 13.68 -0.97
CA GLU A 104 40.89 14.56 -1.07
C GLU A 104 40.50 15.95 -1.61
N TYR A 105 39.69 15.99 -2.67
CA TYR A 105 39.20 17.23 -3.26
C TYR A 105 38.34 18.04 -2.29
N THR A 106 37.41 17.40 -1.59
CA THR A 106 36.52 18.06 -0.63
C THR A 106 37.32 18.66 0.52
N ARG A 107 38.32 17.94 1.03
CA ARG A 107 39.23 18.45 2.07
C ARG A 107 40.06 19.63 1.57
N ALA A 108 40.61 19.55 0.35
CA ALA A 108 41.35 20.66 -0.25
C ALA A 108 40.44 21.89 -0.45
N MET A 109 39.20 21.69 -0.89
CA MET A 109 38.23 22.76 -1.08
C MET A 109 37.80 23.42 0.24
N GLN A 110 37.73 22.69 1.35
CA GLN A 110 37.51 23.28 2.68
C GLN A 110 38.66 24.23 3.05
N ASN A 111 39.90 23.81 2.87
CA ASN A 111 41.08 24.65 3.12
C ASN A 111 41.08 25.90 2.23
N ILE A 112 40.79 25.75 0.94
CA ILE A 112 40.71 26.87 -0.02
C ILE A 112 39.58 27.83 0.35
N ARG A 113 38.43 27.32 0.78
CA ARG A 113 37.29 28.13 1.25
C ARG A 113 37.69 28.98 2.45
N ASP A 114 38.45 28.42 3.38
CA ASP A 114 38.86 29.10 4.61
C ASP A 114 39.93 30.17 4.32
N ILE A 115 40.88 29.91 3.41
CA ILE A 115 41.83 30.91 2.90
C ILE A 115 41.09 32.05 2.19
N LEU A 116 40.07 31.73 1.39
CA LEU A 116 39.27 32.70 0.62
C LEU A 116 38.04 33.21 1.39
N MET A 117 37.99 33.05 2.72
CA MET A 117 36.81 33.39 3.53
C MET A 117 36.40 34.87 3.36
N TYR A 118 37.37 35.79 3.26
CA TYR A 118 37.07 37.21 3.07
C TYR A 118 36.43 37.48 1.69
N MET A 119 36.94 36.85 0.63
CA MET A 119 36.37 36.95 -0.72
C MET A 119 34.91 36.48 -0.73
N ASN A 120 34.61 35.35 -0.09
CA ASN A 120 33.24 34.83 0.01
C ASN A 120 32.31 35.79 0.77
N LYS A 121 32.82 36.50 1.79
CA LYS A 121 32.04 37.42 2.62
C LYS A 121 31.78 38.78 1.96
N THR A 122 32.73 39.31 1.19
CA THR A 122 32.65 40.67 0.62
C THR A 122 32.39 40.64 -0.89
N TYR A 123 33.34 40.13 -1.66
CA TYR A 123 33.32 40.19 -3.13
C TYR A 123 32.19 39.35 -3.74
N VAL A 124 32.04 38.09 -3.31
CA VAL A 124 31.02 37.16 -3.85
C VAL A 124 29.61 37.68 -3.58
N LYS A 125 29.36 38.22 -2.37
CA LYS A 125 28.07 38.82 -2.01
C LYS A 125 27.77 40.12 -2.74
N GLN A 126 28.77 40.97 -2.95
CA GLN A 126 28.60 42.24 -3.65
C GLN A 126 28.33 42.06 -5.15
N HIS A 127 28.84 40.98 -5.75
CA HIS A 127 28.71 40.71 -7.18
C HIS A 127 27.74 39.55 -7.53
N ASN A 128 26.94 39.06 -6.57
CA ASN A 128 26.02 37.92 -6.75
C ASN A 128 26.66 36.71 -7.45
N ARG A 129 27.91 36.39 -7.09
CA ARG A 129 28.64 35.23 -7.64
C ARG A 129 28.40 33.99 -6.78
N THR A 130 28.70 32.82 -7.35
CA THR A 130 28.63 31.55 -6.63
C THR A 130 29.77 31.46 -5.60
N PRO A 131 29.48 31.12 -4.33
CA PRO A 131 30.50 30.87 -3.31
C PRO A 131 31.55 29.86 -3.76
N VAL A 132 32.80 30.01 -3.31
CA VAL A 132 33.92 29.16 -3.75
C VAL A 132 33.68 27.66 -3.50
N HIS A 133 32.97 27.32 -2.42
CA HIS A 133 32.60 25.93 -2.13
C HIS A 133 31.62 25.37 -3.17
N GLU A 134 30.54 26.10 -3.46
CA GLU A 134 29.54 25.72 -4.49
C GLU A 134 30.16 25.72 -5.89
N LEU A 135 31.06 26.66 -6.19
CA LEU A 135 31.84 26.67 -7.43
C LEU A 135 32.67 25.39 -7.56
N GLY A 136 33.33 24.94 -6.48
CA GLY A 136 34.08 23.68 -6.47
C GLY A 136 33.20 22.47 -6.82
N LEU A 137 32.00 22.39 -6.24
CA LEU A 137 31.04 21.33 -6.55
C LEU A 137 30.59 21.37 -8.03
N GLN A 138 30.31 22.58 -8.56
CA GLN A 138 29.95 22.76 -9.97
C GLN A 138 31.10 22.36 -10.91
N LEU A 139 32.33 22.73 -10.57
CA LEU A 139 33.52 22.36 -11.33
C LEU A 139 33.75 20.85 -11.30
N TRP A 140 33.59 20.19 -10.14
CA TRP A 140 33.64 18.74 -10.03
C TRP A 140 32.60 18.07 -10.93
N ASN A 141 31.35 18.55 -10.89
CA ASN A 141 30.28 18.02 -11.74
C ASN A 141 30.65 18.14 -13.23
N LYS A 142 31.02 19.35 -13.67
CA LYS A 142 31.32 19.65 -15.06
C LYS A 142 32.54 18.90 -15.59
N HIS A 143 33.63 18.89 -14.82
CA HIS A 143 34.92 18.37 -15.26
C HIS A 143 35.16 16.92 -14.89
N LEU A 144 34.32 16.26 -14.07
CA LEU A 144 34.45 14.82 -13.80
C LEU A 144 33.16 14.06 -14.10
N LEU A 145 32.06 14.36 -13.40
CA LEU A 145 30.84 13.55 -13.48
C LEU A 145 30.14 13.65 -14.84
N GLN A 146 30.22 14.80 -15.51
CA GLN A 146 29.65 15.03 -16.84
C GLN A 146 30.58 14.57 -17.97
N ARG A 147 31.77 14.03 -17.66
CA ARG A 147 32.63 13.44 -18.71
C ARG A 147 31.97 12.18 -19.27
N PRO A 148 31.90 12.03 -20.60
CA PRO A 148 31.25 10.87 -21.22
C PRO A 148 31.81 9.51 -20.76
N LEU A 149 33.15 9.39 -20.70
CA LEU A 149 33.81 8.15 -20.31
C LEU A 149 33.55 7.79 -18.84
N VAL A 150 33.76 8.75 -17.93
CA VAL A 150 33.50 8.59 -16.49
C VAL A 150 32.04 8.22 -16.27
N ARG A 151 31.09 8.93 -16.90
CA ARG A 151 29.66 8.64 -16.79
C ARG A 151 29.32 7.24 -17.32
N SER A 152 29.90 6.81 -18.44
CA SER A 152 29.66 5.46 -18.98
C SER A 152 30.19 4.35 -18.10
N ILE A 153 31.40 4.52 -17.54
CA ILE A 153 32.03 3.54 -16.65
C ILE A 153 31.25 3.49 -15.34
N LEU A 154 30.94 4.66 -14.75
CA LEU A 154 30.19 4.76 -13.52
C LEU A 154 28.82 4.10 -13.64
N ARG A 155 28.07 4.40 -14.72
CA ARG A 155 26.80 3.73 -15.02
C ARG A 155 26.98 2.21 -15.08
N LYS A 156 27.97 1.74 -15.84
CA LYS A 156 28.20 0.30 -16.01
C LYS A 156 28.50 -0.38 -14.66
N VAL A 157 29.39 0.19 -13.86
CA VAL A 157 29.80 -0.40 -12.57
C VAL A 157 28.65 -0.39 -11.55
N ILE A 158 27.89 0.71 -11.47
CA ILE A 158 26.71 0.78 -10.60
C ILE A 158 25.69 -0.29 -11.00
N LEU A 159 25.37 -0.41 -12.30
CA LEU A 159 24.42 -1.40 -12.79
C LEU A 159 24.92 -2.83 -12.58
N GLU A 160 26.20 -3.10 -12.78
CA GLU A 160 26.79 -4.43 -12.51
C GLU A 160 26.67 -4.82 -11.03
N ALA A 161 26.87 -3.87 -10.11
CA ALA A 161 26.75 -4.14 -8.69
C ALA A 161 25.29 -4.30 -8.24
N VAL A 162 24.36 -3.51 -8.79
CA VAL A 162 22.92 -3.69 -8.58
C VAL A 162 22.48 -5.05 -9.10
N LEU A 163 22.95 -5.45 -10.29
CA LEU A 163 22.67 -6.77 -10.84
C LEU A 163 23.21 -7.90 -9.93
N LYS A 164 24.46 -7.79 -9.46
CA LYS A 164 25.05 -8.75 -8.50
C LYS A 164 24.25 -8.84 -7.20
N PHE A 165 23.77 -7.71 -6.69
CA PHE A 165 22.90 -7.67 -5.50
C PHE A 165 21.61 -8.45 -5.76
N ARG A 166 20.92 -8.18 -6.89
CA ARG A 166 19.68 -8.87 -7.27
C ARG A 166 19.89 -10.38 -7.50
N THR A 167 20.99 -10.78 -8.14
CA THR A 167 21.29 -12.21 -8.36
C THR A 167 21.55 -12.92 -7.05
N ALA A 168 22.30 -12.32 -6.12
CA ALA A 168 22.55 -12.90 -4.80
C ALA A 168 21.25 -13.10 -4.02
N CYS A 169 20.34 -12.12 -4.03
CA CYS A 169 19.02 -12.27 -3.41
C CYS A 169 18.21 -13.42 -4.02
N ARG A 170 18.18 -13.54 -5.35
CA ARG A 170 17.45 -14.62 -6.04
C ARG A 170 18.01 -16.01 -5.74
N GLU A 171 19.32 -16.12 -5.54
CA GLU A 171 19.99 -17.36 -5.14
C GLU A 171 19.87 -17.65 -3.63
N GLY A 172 19.31 -16.73 -2.84
CA GLY A 172 19.09 -16.87 -1.41
C GLY A 172 20.30 -16.52 -0.54
N TYR A 173 21.33 -15.87 -1.11
CA TYR A 173 22.48 -15.37 -0.38
C TYR A 173 22.21 -13.98 0.20
N ALA A 174 22.78 -13.70 1.37
CA ALA A 174 22.75 -12.35 1.94
C ALA A 174 23.68 -11.45 1.09
N PRO A 175 23.14 -10.41 0.42
CA PRO A 175 23.97 -9.56 -0.42
C PRO A 175 24.86 -8.67 0.45
N GLU A 176 26.15 -8.62 0.12
CA GLU A 176 27.09 -7.68 0.73
C GLU A 176 26.94 -6.31 0.06
N ALA A 177 26.68 -5.28 0.86
CA ALA A 177 26.60 -3.92 0.36
C ALA A 177 28.00 -3.43 -0.04
N ASN A 178 28.13 -2.95 -1.27
CA ASN A 178 29.35 -2.29 -1.71
C ASN A 178 29.42 -0.85 -1.18
N ASP A 179 30.20 -0.64 -0.12
CA ASP A 179 30.41 0.66 0.53
C ASP A 179 30.86 1.76 -0.45
N LEU A 180 31.59 1.40 -1.52
CA LEU A 180 32.06 2.36 -2.52
C LEU A 180 30.89 2.96 -3.31
N ILE A 181 29.82 2.19 -3.54
CA ILE A 181 28.63 2.69 -4.23
C ILE A 181 27.86 3.63 -3.32
N GLY A 182 27.70 3.29 -2.05
CA GLY A 182 27.15 4.21 -1.05
C GLY A 182 27.92 5.53 -0.99
N ALA A 183 29.25 5.47 -1.04
CA ALA A 183 30.12 6.65 -1.09
C ALA A 183 29.94 7.47 -2.37
N VAL A 184 29.81 6.83 -3.53
CA VAL A 184 29.53 7.50 -4.81
C VAL A 184 28.14 8.14 -4.82
N THR A 185 27.12 7.46 -4.32
CA THR A 185 25.76 7.98 -4.18
C THR A 185 25.78 9.23 -3.31
N LYS A 186 26.46 9.18 -2.17
CA LYS A 186 26.64 10.34 -1.29
C LYS A 186 27.35 11.49 -1.99
N MET A 187 28.45 11.22 -2.69
CA MET A 187 29.14 12.24 -3.50
C MET A 187 28.21 12.89 -4.52
N ALA A 188 27.42 12.11 -5.25
CA ALA A 188 26.51 12.66 -6.25
C ALA A 188 25.44 13.57 -5.64
N MET A 189 24.94 13.22 -4.44
CA MET A 189 23.98 14.04 -3.69
C MET A 189 24.62 15.32 -3.12
N ASP A 190 25.84 15.23 -2.60
CA ASP A 190 26.62 16.37 -2.11
C ASP A 190 26.89 17.40 -3.22
N VAL A 191 27.12 16.93 -4.46
CA VAL A 191 27.27 17.79 -5.64
C VAL A 191 25.95 18.44 -6.05
N GLY A 192 24.83 17.72 -5.93
CA GLY A 192 23.50 18.27 -6.08
C GLY A 192 22.45 17.24 -6.51
N ALA A 193 21.19 17.48 -6.11
CA ALA A 193 20.08 16.57 -6.36
C ALA A 193 19.86 16.22 -7.85
N GLN A 194 20.02 17.19 -8.75
CA GLN A 194 19.90 16.95 -10.20
C GLN A 194 20.99 16.00 -10.72
N THR A 195 22.22 16.17 -10.26
CA THR A 195 23.35 15.30 -10.62
C THR A 195 23.11 13.87 -10.12
N TYR A 196 22.65 13.73 -8.87
CA TYR A 196 22.27 12.44 -8.32
C TYR A 196 21.18 11.75 -9.16
N GLU A 197 20.12 12.48 -9.52
CA GLU A 197 19.04 11.93 -10.34
C GLU A 197 19.53 11.48 -11.72
N GLU A 198 20.36 12.27 -12.40
CA GLU A 198 20.85 11.98 -13.75
C GLU A 198 21.93 10.88 -13.81
N VAL A 199 22.78 10.79 -12.79
CA VAL A 199 23.98 9.93 -12.80
C VAL A 199 23.70 8.58 -12.13
N VAL A 200 22.89 8.56 -11.07
CA VAL A 200 22.66 7.36 -10.25
C VAL A 200 21.23 6.86 -10.40
N GLU A 201 20.24 7.72 -10.09
CA GLU A 201 18.84 7.27 -9.98
C GLU A 201 18.21 6.85 -11.32
N GLN A 202 18.37 7.67 -12.37
CA GLN A 202 17.80 7.39 -13.69
C GLN A 202 18.32 6.09 -14.32
N PRO A 203 19.65 5.82 -14.36
CA PRO A 203 20.15 4.56 -14.89
C PRO A 203 19.62 3.34 -14.14
N ILE A 204 19.60 3.38 -12.80
CA ILE A 204 19.06 2.27 -11.99
C ILE A 204 17.58 2.10 -12.28
N ARG A 205 16.80 3.17 -12.36
CA ARG A 205 15.37 3.11 -12.66
C ARG A 205 15.07 2.45 -14.02
N GLN A 206 15.82 2.81 -15.06
CA GLN A 206 15.68 2.22 -16.39
C GLN A 206 16.07 0.74 -16.39
N ASP A 207 17.14 0.40 -15.67
CA ASP A 207 17.58 -0.99 -15.51
C ASP A 207 16.57 -1.83 -14.72
N THR A 208 16.03 -1.31 -13.60
CA THR A 208 14.95 -1.94 -12.83
C THR A 208 13.77 -2.28 -13.74
N GLN A 209 13.34 -1.33 -14.58
CA GLN A 209 12.23 -1.57 -15.51
C GLN A 209 12.54 -2.70 -16.50
N ALA A 210 13.72 -2.67 -17.13
CA ALA A 210 14.12 -3.69 -18.10
C ALA A 210 14.31 -5.08 -17.45
N PHE A 211 14.90 -5.13 -16.26
CA PHE A 211 15.13 -6.34 -15.49
C PHE A 211 13.80 -6.98 -15.05
N TYR A 212 12.91 -6.23 -14.41
CA TYR A 212 11.66 -6.81 -13.93
C TYR A 212 10.67 -7.14 -15.05
N ARG A 213 10.79 -6.50 -16.23
CA ARG A 213 10.06 -6.93 -17.43
C ARG A 213 10.48 -8.31 -17.91
N SER A 214 11.78 -8.61 -17.93
CA SER A 214 12.25 -9.94 -18.36
C SER A 214 11.95 -11.00 -17.31
N VAL A 215 12.11 -10.65 -16.02
CA VAL A 215 11.76 -11.54 -14.90
C VAL A 215 10.27 -11.85 -14.90
N SER A 216 9.39 -10.87 -15.06
CA SER A 216 7.94 -11.12 -15.05
C SER A 216 7.52 -12.10 -16.16
N GLN A 217 8.03 -11.92 -17.38
CA GLN A 217 7.76 -12.81 -18.50
C GLN A 217 8.25 -14.25 -18.26
N GLN A 218 9.46 -14.40 -17.69
CA GLN A 218 10.03 -15.71 -17.38
C GLN A 218 9.22 -16.43 -16.27
N GLU A 219 8.89 -15.72 -15.20
CA GLU A 219 8.21 -16.28 -14.03
C GLU A 219 6.76 -16.65 -14.36
N ILE A 220 6.04 -15.81 -15.13
CA ILE A 220 4.66 -16.10 -15.58
C ILE A 220 4.61 -17.36 -16.46
N SER A 221 5.62 -17.56 -17.30
CA SER A 221 5.64 -18.71 -18.22
C SER A 221 5.97 -20.03 -17.51
N SER A 222 6.56 -19.98 -16.31
CA SER A 222 7.12 -21.15 -15.63
C SER A 222 6.44 -21.52 -14.31
N ARG A 223 5.63 -20.62 -13.74
CA ARG A 223 5.05 -20.78 -12.39
C ARG A 223 3.54 -20.56 -12.37
N SER A 224 2.92 -21.05 -11.31
CA SER A 224 1.51 -20.77 -11.00
C SER A 224 1.33 -19.34 -10.45
N CYS A 225 0.10 -18.84 -10.46
CA CYS A 225 -0.20 -17.50 -9.96
C CYS A 225 0.22 -17.28 -8.48
N PRO A 226 -0.07 -18.18 -7.51
CA PRO A 226 0.40 -18.00 -6.12
C PRO A 226 1.93 -17.97 -6.00
N GLU A 227 2.62 -18.85 -6.71
CA GLU A 227 4.09 -18.90 -6.70
C GLU A 227 4.69 -17.61 -7.30
N TYR A 228 4.12 -17.09 -8.38
CA TYR A 228 4.51 -15.81 -8.95
C TYR A 228 4.34 -14.66 -7.95
N LEU A 229 3.21 -14.63 -7.23
CA LEU A 229 2.93 -13.58 -6.26
C LEU A 229 3.87 -13.63 -5.04
N GLU A 230 4.30 -14.81 -4.61
CA GLU A 230 5.35 -14.95 -3.58
C GLU A 230 6.71 -14.45 -4.07
N VAL A 231 7.03 -14.68 -5.34
CA VAL A 231 8.27 -14.15 -5.96
C VAL A 231 8.22 -12.65 -6.06
N LEU A 232 7.07 -12.09 -6.47
CA LEU A 232 6.83 -10.66 -6.48
C LEU A 232 7.01 -10.06 -5.10
N ARG A 233 6.43 -10.67 -4.05
CA ARG A 233 6.57 -10.21 -2.67
C ARG A 233 8.04 -10.15 -2.26
N LYS A 234 8.78 -11.25 -2.45
CA LYS A 234 10.22 -11.31 -2.16
C LYS A 234 11.00 -10.28 -2.97
N SER A 235 10.68 -10.14 -4.25
CA SER A 235 11.33 -9.18 -5.15
C SER A 235 11.13 -7.73 -4.70
N LEU A 236 9.95 -7.38 -4.19
CA LEU A 236 9.68 -6.05 -3.62
C LEU A 236 10.51 -5.82 -2.36
N ASP A 237 10.57 -6.79 -1.45
CA ASP A 237 11.36 -6.71 -0.22
C ASP A 237 12.86 -6.60 -0.53
N ASP A 238 13.35 -7.36 -1.51
CA ASP A 238 14.74 -7.34 -1.96
C ASP A 238 15.10 -6.01 -2.63
N GLU A 239 14.22 -5.44 -3.45
CA GLU A 239 14.45 -4.14 -4.08
C GLU A 239 14.42 -3.01 -3.04
N VAL A 240 13.57 -3.11 -2.00
CA VAL A 240 13.60 -2.18 -0.85
C VAL A 240 14.95 -2.24 -0.16
N ARG A 241 15.48 -3.44 0.13
CA ARG A 241 16.81 -3.59 0.73
C ARG A 241 17.92 -3.04 -0.15
N MET A 242 17.82 -3.22 -1.47
CA MET A 242 18.79 -2.68 -2.44
C MET A 242 18.80 -1.14 -2.40
N VAL A 243 17.62 -0.53 -2.42
CA VAL A 243 17.47 0.93 -2.30
C VAL A 243 18.06 1.42 -0.97
N ASP A 244 17.72 0.76 0.13
CA ASP A 244 18.20 1.16 1.47
C ASP A 244 19.73 1.00 1.61
N ALA A 245 20.35 0.08 0.85
CA ALA A 245 21.80 -0.13 0.84
C ALA A 245 22.57 0.89 -0.02
N TYR A 246 22.02 1.30 -1.18
CA TYR A 246 22.77 2.07 -2.18
C TYR A 246 22.25 3.47 -2.47
N LEU A 247 20.99 3.77 -2.13
CA LEU A 247 20.28 4.97 -2.59
C LEU A 247 19.66 5.75 -1.42
N PHE A 248 19.24 6.98 -1.73
CA PHE A 248 18.51 7.81 -0.77
C PHE A 248 17.02 7.45 -0.73
N GLU A 249 16.39 7.68 0.43
CA GLU A 249 14.96 7.41 0.66
C GLU A 249 14.04 8.07 -0.38
N SER A 250 14.43 9.21 -0.94
CA SER A 250 13.69 9.91 -2.01
C SER A 250 13.54 9.09 -3.30
N SER A 251 14.44 8.15 -3.56
CA SER A 251 14.43 7.29 -4.76
C SER A 251 13.54 6.05 -4.60
N LYS A 252 13.24 5.65 -3.35
CA LYS A 252 12.45 4.46 -3.02
C LYS A 252 11.09 4.39 -3.72
N PRO A 253 10.19 5.39 -3.60
CA PRO A 253 8.89 5.32 -4.26
C PRO A 253 9.00 5.27 -5.80
N LYS A 254 10.03 5.90 -6.37
CA LYS A 254 10.25 5.95 -7.82
C LYS A 254 10.75 4.63 -8.41
N ILE A 255 11.52 3.85 -7.63
CA ILE A 255 12.04 2.54 -8.06
C ILE A 255 11.00 1.46 -7.81
N ILE A 256 10.39 1.43 -6.63
CA ILE A 256 9.37 0.42 -6.28
C ILE A 256 8.15 0.52 -7.21
N SER A 257 7.71 1.73 -7.55
CA SER A 257 6.62 1.90 -8.52
C SER A 257 6.91 1.28 -9.90
N LYS A 258 8.19 1.20 -10.31
CA LYS A 258 8.56 0.54 -11.58
C LYS A 258 8.50 -0.97 -11.49
N VAL A 259 8.85 -1.54 -10.34
CA VAL A 259 8.66 -2.99 -10.08
C VAL A 259 7.17 -3.32 -10.08
N GLU A 260 6.35 -2.52 -9.41
CA GLU A 260 4.89 -2.68 -9.36
C GLU A 260 4.25 -2.54 -10.75
N GLU A 261 4.70 -1.59 -11.56
CA GLU A 261 4.22 -1.41 -12.94
C GLU A 261 4.50 -2.65 -13.80
N GLU A 262 5.74 -3.13 -13.83
CA GLU A 262 6.14 -4.22 -14.73
C GLU A 262 5.70 -5.61 -14.25
N MET A 263 5.70 -5.87 -12.94
CA MET A 263 5.32 -7.18 -12.39
C MET A 263 3.84 -7.29 -12.02
N ILE A 264 3.16 -6.18 -11.71
CA ILE A 264 1.73 -6.19 -11.33
C ILE A 264 0.91 -5.59 -12.46
N GLN A 265 1.04 -4.28 -12.72
CA GLN A 265 0.10 -3.55 -13.58
C GLN A 265 0.03 -4.13 -15.00
N ASN A 266 1.18 -4.41 -15.61
CA ASN A 266 1.24 -4.98 -16.96
C ASN A 266 0.78 -6.44 -17.05
N GLN A 267 0.65 -7.13 -15.91
CA GLN A 267 0.36 -8.57 -15.84
C GLN A 267 -0.96 -8.89 -15.13
N VAL A 268 -1.73 -7.89 -14.67
CA VAL A 268 -2.99 -8.08 -13.92
C VAL A 268 -3.93 -9.01 -14.68
N ASP A 269 -4.20 -8.72 -15.95
CA ASP A 269 -5.13 -9.51 -16.76
C ASP A 269 -4.67 -10.96 -16.96
N VAL A 270 -3.36 -11.18 -17.06
CA VAL A 270 -2.76 -12.52 -17.23
C VAL A 270 -2.84 -13.31 -15.94
N LEU A 271 -2.45 -12.71 -14.80
CA LEU A 271 -2.48 -13.36 -13.48
C LEU A 271 -3.90 -13.75 -13.06
N ILE A 272 -4.85 -12.90 -13.42
CA ILE A 272 -6.24 -13.09 -13.13
C ILE A 272 -6.84 -14.24 -13.96
N ASN A 273 -6.58 -14.26 -15.27
CA ASN A 273 -7.16 -15.23 -16.21
C ASN A 273 -6.29 -16.48 -16.42
N MET A 274 -5.22 -16.65 -15.64
CA MET A 274 -4.29 -17.77 -15.79
C MET A 274 -5.01 -19.12 -15.66
N GLU A 275 -4.88 -19.97 -16.68
CA GLU A 275 -5.53 -21.27 -16.70
C GLU A 275 -5.04 -22.17 -15.54
N GLY A 276 -5.98 -22.73 -14.78
CA GLY A 276 -5.69 -23.69 -13.70
C GLY A 276 -5.11 -23.10 -12.39
N SER A 277 -4.70 -21.83 -12.35
CA SER A 277 -4.16 -21.22 -11.11
C SER A 277 -4.57 -19.77 -10.87
N GLY A 278 -5.23 -19.12 -11.82
CA GLY A 278 -5.72 -17.75 -11.70
C GLY A 278 -6.79 -17.57 -10.63
N LEU A 279 -7.23 -16.32 -10.46
CA LEU A 279 -8.15 -15.93 -9.39
C LEU A 279 -9.45 -16.76 -9.39
N LEU A 280 -9.97 -17.12 -10.57
CA LEU A 280 -11.16 -17.94 -10.68
C LEU A 280 -10.95 -19.35 -10.11
N HIS A 281 -9.76 -19.95 -10.31
CA HIS A 281 -9.43 -21.24 -9.73
C HIS A 281 -9.29 -21.14 -8.21
N GLN A 282 -8.62 -20.10 -7.70
CA GLN A 282 -8.46 -19.88 -6.26
C GLN A 282 -9.81 -19.68 -5.53
N LEU A 283 -10.75 -18.96 -6.16
CA LEU A 283 -12.12 -18.80 -5.64
C LEU A 283 -12.87 -20.14 -5.62
N ARG A 284 -12.74 -20.95 -6.67
CA ARG A 284 -13.38 -22.29 -6.75
C ARG A 284 -12.76 -23.29 -5.77
N SER A 285 -11.44 -23.26 -5.57
CA SER A 285 -10.73 -24.15 -4.65
C SER A 285 -10.82 -23.71 -3.19
N LYS A 286 -11.35 -22.50 -2.93
CA LYS A 286 -11.49 -21.90 -1.59
C LYS A 286 -10.15 -21.77 -0.86
N SER A 287 -9.06 -21.53 -1.60
CA SER A 287 -7.74 -21.31 -1.01
C SER A 287 -7.61 -19.91 -0.41
N LEU A 288 -7.93 -19.78 0.88
CA LEU A 288 -7.99 -18.48 1.55
C LEU A 288 -6.63 -17.76 1.60
N GLY A 289 -5.52 -18.50 1.74
CA GLY A 289 -4.17 -17.92 1.79
C GLY A 289 -3.74 -17.34 0.45
N ASP A 290 -3.98 -18.05 -0.65
CA ASP A 290 -3.63 -17.57 -1.99
C ASP A 290 -4.48 -16.35 -2.40
N LEU A 291 -5.75 -16.34 -1.99
CA LEU A 291 -6.64 -15.20 -2.19
C LEU A 291 -6.19 -13.96 -1.39
N GLU A 292 -5.71 -14.17 -0.16
CA GLU A 292 -5.15 -13.09 0.66
C GLU A 292 -3.90 -12.49 0.01
N LEU A 293 -2.98 -13.33 -0.44
CA LEU A 293 -1.78 -12.90 -1.16
C LEU A 293 -2.15 -12.12 -2.43
N THR A 294 -3.10 -12.64 -3.21
CA THR A 294 -3.59 -12.00 -4.43
C THR A 294 -4.19 -10.62 -4.14
N TYR A 295 -4.98 -10.48 -3.08
CA TYR A 295 -5.54 -9.20 -2.66
C TYR A 295 -4.47 -8.21 -2.20
N VAL A 296 -3.55 -8.63 -1.33
CA VAL A 296 -2.49 -7.76 -0.81
C VAL A 296 -1.61 -7.24 -1.94
N MET A 297 -1.30 -8.07 -2.93
CA MET A 297 -0.47 -7.67 -4.08
C MET A 297 -1.24 -6.79 -5.05
N LEU A 298 -2.46 -7.16 -5.44
CA LEU A 298 -3.25 -6.39 -6.42
C LEU A 298 -3.77 -5.06 -5.87
N LYS A 299 -3.86 -4.90 -4.54
CA LYS A 299 -4.14 -3.61 -3.88
C LYS A 299 -3.11 -2.54 -4.19
N ARG A 300 -1.88 -2.93 -4.53
CA ARG A 300 -0.79 -2.02 -4.89
C ARG A 300 -0.93 -1.45 -6.30
N SER A 301 -1.80 -2.04 -7.13
CA SER A 301 -2.12 -1.58 -8.47
C SER A 301 -3.45 -0.81 -8.48
N PRO A 302 -3.53 0.37 -9.14
CA PRO A 302 -4.79 1.12 -9.23
C PRO A 302 -5.90 0.35 -9.95
N ASN A 303 -5.54 -0.52 -10.89
CA ASN A 303 -6.48 -1.32 -11.69
C ASN A 303 -6.67 -2.74 -11.16
N GLY A 304 -5.92 -3.13 -10.11
CA GLY A 304 -5.98 -4.48 -9.56
C GLY A 304 -7.32 -4.78 -8.87
N LEU A 305 -7.69 -3.98 -7.86
CA LEU A 305 -8.92 -4.22 -7.10
C LEU A 305 -10.20 -4.22 -7.96
N PRO A 306 -10.41 -3.27 -8.89
CA PRO A 306 -11.59 -3.30 -9.76
C PRO A 306 -11.70 -4.59 -10.58
N ALA A 307 -10.59 -5.12 -11.08
CA ALA A 307 -10.57 -6.36 -11.86
C ALA A 307 -10.94 -7.58 -11.01
N VAL A 308 -10.39 -7.67 -9.79
CA VAL A 308 -10.73 -8.75 -8.82
C VAL A 308 -12.21 -8.67 -8.44
N ILE A 309 -12.73 -7.48 -8.17
CA ILE A 309 -14.15 -7.28 -7.83
C ILE A 309 -15.05 -7.69 -9.00
N ALA A 310 -14.70 -7.35 -10.24
CA ALA A 310 -15.48 -7.73 -11.41
C ALA A 310 -15.60 -9.26 -11.51
N LEU A 311 -14.50 -9.99 -11.35
CA LEU A 311 -14.53 -11.45 -11.40
C LEU A 311 -15.21 -12.11 -10.21
N LEU A 312 -15.06 -11.52 -9.02
CA LEU A 312 -15.83 -11.99 -7.86
C LEU A 312 -17.33 -11.86 -8.14
N LYS A 313 -17.76 -10.74 -8.71
CA LYS A 313 -19.18 -10.54 -9.09
C LYS A 313 -19.65 -11.58 -10.10
N ASP A 314 -18.85 -11.84 -11.14
CA ASP A 314 -19.18 -12.83 -12.16
C ASP A 314 -19.28 -14.24 -11.55
N HIS A 315 -18.31 -14.62 -10.71
CA HIS A 315 -18.28 -15.93 -10.07
C HIS A 315 -19.45 -16.13 -9.07
N VAL A 316 -19.75 -15.13 -8.25
CA VAL A 316 -20.89 -15.17 -7.31
C VAL A 316 -22.21 -15.27 -8.09
N THR A 317 -22.34 -14.50 -9.18
CA THR A 317 -23.55 -14.50 -10.01
C THR A 317 -23.73 -15.84 -10.74
N GLU A 318 -22.68 -16.39 -11.32
CA GLU A 318 -22.69 -17.70 -12.00
C GLU A 318 -23.06 -18.82 -11.01
N THR A 319 -22.40 -18.85 -9.85
CA THR A 319 -22.64 -19.86 -8.82
C THR A 319 -24.06 -19.77 -8.28
N GLY A 320 -24.52 -18.56 -7.99
CA GLY A 320 -25.89 -18.30 -7.52
C GLY A 320 -26.95 -18.67 -8.55
N ALA A 321 -26.76 -18.28 -9.81
CA ALA A 321 -27.67 -18.63 -10.90
C ALA A 321 -27.75 -20.14 -11.14
N ARG A 322 -26.62 -20.86 -11.02
CA ARG A 322 -26.59 -22.33 -11.10
C ARG A 322 -27.39 -22.98 -9.98
N ILE A 323 -27.36 -22.44 -8.77
CA ILE A 323 -28.10 -22.98 -7.61
C ILE A 323 -29.60 -22.75 -7.78
N ILE A 324 -30.00 -21.53 -8.15
CA ILE A 324 -31.40 -21.15 -8.33
C ILE A 324 -32.05 -21.80 -9.57
N GLY A 325 -31.25 -22.05 -10.62
CA GLY A 325 -31.71 -22.71 -11.85
C GLY A 325 -31.91 -24.22 -11.74
N GLN A 326 -31.67 -24.83 -10.56
CA GLN A 326 -31.94 -26.25 -10.34
C GLN A 326 -33.44 -26.54 -10.49
N ARG A 327 -33.78 -27.69 -11.06
CA ARG A 327 -35.19 -28.10 -11.21
C ARG A 327 -35.76 -28.44 -9.84
N VAL A 328 -36.69 -27.61 -9.37
CA VAL A 328 -37.41 -27.82 -8.11
C VAL A 328 -38.74 -28.52 -8.42
N GLN A 329 -38.91 -29.77 -7.97
CA GLN A 329 -40.16 -30.53 -8.12
C GLN A 329 -40.82 -30.83 -6.77
N THR A 330 -40.01 -30.96 -5.72
CA THR A 330 -40.47 -31.27 -4.37
C THR A 330 -40.10 -30.18 -3.38
N ALA A 331 -40.80 -30.12 -2.24
CA ALA A 331 -40.45 -29.24 -1.13
C ALA A 331 -39.03 -29.51 -0.58
N SER A 332 -38.52 -30.74 -0.72
CA SER A 332 -37.15 -31.09 -0.33
C SER A 332 -36.12 -30.41 -1.23
N ASP A 333 -36.41 -30.27 -2.52
CA ASP A 333 -35.52 -29.61 -3.47
C ASP A 333 -35.45 -28.10 -3.18
N SER A 334 -36.57 -27.46 -2.85
CA SER A 334 -36.61 -26.05 -2.41
C SER A 334 -35.74 -25.81 -1.18
N ILE A 335 -35.78 -26.73 -0.20
CA ILE A 335 -34.98 -26.66 1.02
C ILE A 335 -33.48 -26.79 0.69
N GLN A 336 -33.13 -27.70 -0.22
CA GLN A 336 -31.75 -27.89 -0.65
C GLN A 336 -31.18 -26.66 -1.37
N VAL A 337 -31.96 -26.03 -2.25
CA VAL A 337 -31.58 -24.79 -2.94
C VAL A 337 -31.27 -23.68 -1.93
N VAL A 338 -32.16 -23.46 -0.94
CA VAL A 338 -31.94 -22.43 0.10
C VAL A 338 -30.73 -22.75 0.97
N ASN A 339 -30.54 -24.02 1.36
CA ASN A 339 -29.35 -24.44 2.11
C ASN A 339 -28.07 -24.16 1.32
N GLN A 340 -28.03 -24.47 0.03
CA GLN A 340 -26.87 -24.20 -0.82
C GLN A 340 -26.59 -22.68 -0.90
N LEU A 341 -27.62 -21.85 -1.07
CA LEU A 341 -27.47 -20.39 -1.07
C LEU A 341 -26.92 -19.84 0.24
N ILE A 342 -27.39 -20.34 1.39
CA ILE A 342 -26.88 -19.97 2.71
C ILE A 342 -25.41 -20.36 2.84
N GLN A 343 -25.03 -21.57 2.42
CA GLN A 343 -23.64 -22.05 2.52
C GLN A 343 -22.69 -21.27 1.61
N GLU A 344 -23.11 -20.94 0.39
CA GLU A 344 -22.33 -20.07 -0.50
C GLU A 344 -22.19 -18.67 0.11
N ARG A 345 -23.27 -18.12 0.70
CA ARG A 345 -23.19 -16.81 1.36
C ARG A 345 -22.17 -16.80 2.51
N ILE A 346 -22.19 -17.82 3.36
CA ILE A 346 -21.23 -17.98 4.46
C ILE A 346 -19.81 -18.10 3.90
N THR A 347 -19.61 -18.88 2.83
CA THR A 347 -18.30 -19.05 2.19
C THR A 347 -17.77 -17.70 1.67
N PHE A 348 -18.59 -16.92 0.96
CA PHE A 348 -18.16 -15.62 0.44
C PHE A 348 -17.93 -14.59 1.55
N ASP A 349 -18.72 -14.61 2.62
CA ASP A 349 -18.48 -13.75 3.79
C ASP A 349 -17.15 -14.11 4.48
N GLU A 350 -16.80 -15.40 4.55
CA GLU A 350 -15.50 -15.83 5.07
C GLU A 350 -14.34 -15.38 4.16
N ILE A 351 -14.48 -15.54 2.84
CA ILE A 351 -13.46 -15.06 1.87
C ILE A 351 -13.27 -13.54 2.00
N VAL A 352 -14.36 -12.77 2.04
CA VAL A 352 -14.28 -11.31 2.18
C VAL A 352 -13.68 -10.92 3.53
N GLY A 353 -14.07 -11.58 4.61
CA GLY A 353 -13.57 -11.30 5.96
C GLY A 353 -12.10 -11.64 6.14
N ARG A 354 -11.68 -12.83 5.71
CA ARG A 354 -10.32 -13.37 5.93
C ARG A 354 -9.36 -12.95 4.84
N SER A 355 -9.68 -13.23 3.58
CA SER A 355 -8.76 -13.01 2.45
C SER A 355 -8.75 -11.55 1.97
N PHE A 356 -9.89 -10.86 2.02
CA PHE A 356 -9.99 -9.46 1.59
C PHE A 356 -9.99 -8.45 2.75
N HIS A 357 -9.63 -8.91 3.96
CA HIS A 357 -9.52 -8.10 5.18
C HIS A 357 -10.77 -7.26 5.49
N GLY A 358 -11.96 -7.74 5.14
CA GLY A 358 -13.23 -7.05 5.37
C GLY A 358 -13.44 -5.79 4.52
N ASP A 359 -12.82 -5.70 3.34
CA ASP A 359 -13.01 -4.56 2.45
C ASP A 359 -14.49 -4.38 2.05
N LYS A 360 -15.04 -3.20 2.37
CA LYS A 360 -16.44 -2.85 2.14
C LYS A 360 -16.84 -2.91 0.66
N SER A 361 -15.91 -2.63 -0.26
CA SER A 361 -16.19 -2.69 -1.69
C SER A 361 -16.49 -4.12 -2.16
N PHE A 362 -15.77 -5.10 -1.62
CA PHE A 362 -16.00 -6.53 -1.86
C PHE A 362 -17.28 -7.00 -1.18
N ALA A 363 -17.51 -6.62 0.09
CA ALA A 363 -18.74 -6.96 0.81
C ALA A 363 -19.99 -6.45 0.08
N ASN A 364 -19.97 -5.20 -0.39
CA ASN A 364 -21.05 -4.61 -1.17
C ASN A 364 -21.23 -5.30 -2.52
N ALA A 365 -20.13 -5.70 -3.20
CA ALA A 365 -20.19 -6.43 -4.45
C ALA A 365 -20.90 -7.79 -4.29
N VAL A 366 -20.53 -8.56 -3.26
CA VAL A 366 -21.19 -9.83 -2.94
C VAL A 366 -22.66 -9.59 -2.61
N GLN A 367 -22.99 -8.58 -1.79
CA GLN A 367 -24.38 -8.24 -1.45
C GLN A 367 -25.23 -7.97 -2.71
N LEU A 368 -24.76 -7.11 -3.61
CA LEU A 368 -25.48 -6.78 -4.84
C LEU A 368 -25.66 -7.99 -5.77
N CYS A 369 -24.67 -8.90 -5.82
CA CYS A 369 -24.78 -10.13 -6.58
C CYS A 369 -25.83 -11.08 -6.00
N PHE A 370 -25.86 -11.26 -4.67
CA PHE A 370 -26.89 -12.08 -4.02
C PHE A 370 -28.29 -11.49 -4.22
N GLU A 371 -28.44 -10.17 -4.14
CA GLU A 371 -29.71 -9.50 -4.46
C GLU A 371 -30.14 -9.77 -5.90
N LYS A 372 -29.24 -9.62 -6.87
CA LYS A 372 -29.54 -9.91 -8.28
C LYS A 372 -29.93 -11.38 -8.49
N VAL A 373 -29.17 -12.31 -7.90
CA VAL A 373 -29.38 -13.75 -8.02
C VAL A 373 -30.74 -14.16 -7.44
N LEU A 374 -31.04 -13.78 -6.19
CA LEU A 374 -32.28 -14.16 -5.50
C LEU A 374 -33.52 -13.68 -6.24
N ASN A 375 -33.49 -12.45 -6.76
CA ASN A 375 -34.60 -11.86 -7.50
C ASN A 375 -34.67 -12.30 -8.98
N SER A 376 -33.72 -13.12 -9.46
CA SER A 376 -33.79 -13.69 -10.82
C SER A 376 -34.82 -14.82 -10.94
N ASN A 377 -35.24 -15.43 -9.82
CA ASN A 377 -36.30 -16.44 -9.79
C ASN A 377 -37.48 -15.96 -8.92
N PRO A 378 -38.68 -15.76 -9.52
CA PRO A 378 -39.88 -15.34 -8.78
C PRO A 378 -40.34 -16.32 -7.69
N GLN A 379 -39.86 -17.58 -7.72
CA GLN A 379 -40.21 -18.59 -6.71
C GLN A 379 -39.29 -18.57 -5.48
N THR A 380 -38.20 -17.79 -5.48
CA THR A 380 -37.29 -17.68 -4.33
C THR A 380 -38.00 -17.32 -3.01
N PRO A 381 -38.97 -16.38 -2.98
CA PRO A 381 -39.75 -16.09 -1.77
C PRO A 381 -40.50 -17.32 -1.21
N GLU A 382 -41.06 -18.16 -2.09
CA GLU A 382 -41.70 -19.42 -1.70
C GLU A 382 -40.68 -20.39 -1.10
N TYR A 383 -39.53 -20.56 -1.75
CA TYR A 383 -38.48 -21.47 -1.27
C TYR A 383 -37.98 -21.09 0.13
N LEU A 384 -37.76 -19.79 0.40
CA LEU A 384 -37.39 -19.32 1.73
C LEU A 384 -38.47 -19.63 2.77
N SER A 385 -39.75 -19.48 2.41
CA SER A 385 -40.88 -19.75 3.29
C SER A 385 -40.98 -21.25 3.64
N VAL A 386 -40.86 -22.11 2.63
CA VAL A 386 -40.84 -23.58 2.79
C VAL A 386 -39.64 -24.02 3.62
N PHE A 387 -38.47 -23.43 3.40
CA PHE A 387 -37.27 -23.69 4.19
C PHE A 387 -37.48 -23.36 5.67
N LEU A 388 -38.02 -22.18 5.96
CA LEU A 388 -38.29 -21.74 7.32
C LEU A 388 -39.35 -22.61 7.99
N ASP A 389 -40.42 -22.98 7.27
CA ASP A 389 -41.46 -23.91 7.75
C ASP A 389 -40.89 -25.30 8.10
N ALA A 390 -40.00 -25.83 7.28
CA ALA A 390 -39.37 -27.13 7.53
C ALA A 390 -38.46 -27.11 8.78
N ASN A 391 -37.63 -26.08 8.92
CA ASN A 391 -36.76 -25.92 10.09
C ASN A 391 -37.57 -25.77 11.37
N LEU A 392 -38.64 -24.97 11.36
CA LEU A 392 -39.53 -24.76 12.51
C LEU A 392 -40.35 -26.01 12.88
N LYS A 393 -40.65 -26.91 11.92
CA LYS A 393 -41.44 -28.15 12.16
C LYS A 393 -40.64 -29.32 12.70
N ARG A 394 -39.43 -29.56 12.20
CA ARG A 394 -38.69 -30.81 12.40
C ARG A 394 -37.31 -30.65 13.05
N ASP A 395 -36.58 -29.58 12.74
CA ASP A 395 -35.12 -29.53 12.97
C ASP A 395 -34.67 -28.77 14.21
N LEU A 396 -35.56 -28.11 14.95
CA LEU A 396 -35.20 -27.42 16.20
C LEU A 396 -35.34 -28.31 17.45
N LYS A 397 -35.91 -29.51 17.32
CA LYS A 397 -36.17 -30.40 18.47
C LYS A 397 -34.92 -31.05 19.09
N GLY A 398 -33.75 -30.85 18.51
CA GLY A 398 -32.46 -31.34 19.01
C GLY A 398 -31.29 -30.36 18.80
N LYS A 399 -31.58 -29.13 18.35
CA LYS A 399 -30.60 -28.04 18.25
C LYS A 399 -30.72 -27.15 19.48
N THR A 400 -29.65 -26.47 19.86
CA THR A 400 -29.73 -25.44 20.90
C THR A 400 -30.53 -24.24 20.40
N ASP A 401 -31.10 -23.45 21.32
CA ASP A 401 -31.81 -22.22 20.96
C ASP A 401 -30.93 -21.25 20.17
N GLU A 402 -29.62 -21.25 20.45
CA GLU A 402 -28.60 -20.46 19.74
C GLU A 402 -28.43 -20.89 18.28
N GLU A 403 -28.39 -22.20 18.01
CA GLU A 403 -28.31 -22.73 16.64
C GLU A 403 -29.61 -22.44 15.86
N ALA A 404 -30.75 -22.50 16.54
CA ALA A 404 -32.05 -22.15 15.97
C ALA A 404 -32.07 -20.68 15.51
N GLU A 405 -31.63 -19.78 16.38
CA GLU A 405 -31.57 -18.35 16.10
C GLU A 405 -30.57 -18.03 14.98
N ALA A 406 -29.41 -18.70 14.95
CA ALA A 406 -28.43 -18.54 13.87
C ALA A 406 -29.00 -18.93 12.49
N VAL A 407 -29.83 -19.98 12.42
CA VAL A 407 -30.52 -20.35 11.16
C VAL A 407 -31.52 -19.28 10.76
N ILE A 408 -32.30 -18.76 11.70
CA ILE A 408 -33.28 -17.69 11.44
C ILE A 408 -32.55 -16.44 10.90
N ASP A 409 -31.43 -16.04 11.51
CA ASP A 409 -30.66 -14.87 11.06
C ASP A 409 -30.07 -15.02 9.66
N ARG A 410 -29.64 -16.22 9.29
CA ARG A 410 -29.16 -16.53 7.93
C ARG A 410 -30.28 -16.39 6.91
N VAL A 411 -31.48 -16.90 7.21
CA VAL A 411 -32.66 -16.76 6.34
C VAL A 411 -33.09 -15.30 6.25
N MET A 412 -33.08 -14.57 7.37
CA MET A 412 -33.42 -13.14 7.38
C MET A 412 -32.44 -12.30 6.56
N THR A 413 -31.17 -12.70 6.53
CA THR A 413 -30.19 -12.06 5.65
C THR A 413 -30.54 -12.22 4.17
N LEU A 414 -30.98 -13.40 3.73
CA LEU A 414 -31.48 -13.59 2.36
C LEU A 414 -32.81 -12.87 2.12
N PHE A 415 -33.72 -12.87 3.09
CA PHE A 415 -35.01 -12.17 3.01
C PHE A 415 -34.84 -10.66 2.79
N ARG A 416 -33.83 -10.04 3.41
CA ARG A 416 -33.52 -8.62 3.21
C ARG A 416 -33.24 -8.26 1.76
N TYR A 417 -32.72 -9.21 0.97
CA TYR A 417 -32.39 -9.01 -0.43
C TYR A 417 -33.59 -9.24 -1.37
N LEU A 418 -34.74 -9.70 -0.88
CA LEU A 418 -35.92 -9.90 -1.73
C LEU A 418 -36.64 -8.60 -2.06
N HIS A 419 -37.07 -8.46 -3.31
CA HIS A 419 -37.95 -7.37 -3.77
C HIS A 419 -39.43 -7.67 -3.47
N GLU A 420 -39.90 -8.89 -3.79
CA GLU A 420 -41.29 -9.34 -3.59
C GLU A 420 -41.53 -9.91 -2.18
N LYS A 421 -41.39 -9.07 -1.15
CA LYS A 421 -41.55 -9.48 0.27
C LYS A 421 -42.99 -9.87 0.64
N ASP A 422 -43.98 -9.34 -0.07
CA ASP A 422 -45.40 -9.66 0.07
C ASP A 422 -45.73 -11.10 -0.38
N VAL A 423 -45.05 -11.59 -1.42
CA VAL A 423 -45.15 -12.99 -1.85
C VAL A 423 -44.65 -13.92 -0.73
N PHE A 424 -43.51 -13.60 -0.12
CA PHE A 424 -43.00 -14.32 1.05
C PHE A 424 -44.02 -14.31 2.21
N GLU A 425 -44.59 -13.14 2.55
CA GLU A 425 -45.59 -13.00 3.62
C GLU A 425 -46.78 -13.93 3.40
N ARG A 426 -47.28 -13.99 2.16
CA ARG A 426 -48.44 -14.82 1.80
C ARG A 426 -48.16 -16.30 2.06
N TYR A 427 -47.03 -16.82 1.60
CA TYR A 427 -46.65 -18.22 1.85
C TYR A 427 -46.40 -18.45 3.33
N TYR A 428 -45.66 -17.55 4.00
CA TYR A 428 -45.34 -17.68 5.42
C TYR A 428 -46.59 -17.74 6.28
N LYS A 429 -47.59 -16.89 5.99
CA LYS A 429 -48.89 -16.88 6.65
C LYS A 429 -49.63 -18.21 6.52
N GLN A 430 -49.61 -18.83 5.34
CA GLN A 430 -50.24 -20.13 5.11
C GLN A 430 -49.55 -21.24 5.90
N HIS A 431 -48.21 -21.25 5.93
CA HIS A 431 -47.44 -22.20 6.70
C HIS A 431 -47.65 -22.02 8.22
N LEU A 432 -47.64 -20.77 8.69
CA LEU A 432 -47.91 -20.42 10.09
C LEU A 432 -49.31 -20.88 10.51
N ALA A 433 -50.35 -20.64 9.71
CA ALA A 433 -51.72 -21.09 10.01
C ALA A 433 -51.77 -22.61 10.19
N LYS A 434 -51.17 -23.36 9.26
CA LYS A 434 -51.09 -24.83 9.35
C LYS A 434 -50.34 -25.27 10.61
N ARG A 435 -49.22 -24.63 10.94
CA ARG A 435 -48.45 -24.96 12.15
C ARG A 435 -49.27 -24.68 13.40
N LEU A 436 -49.82 -23.48 13.58
CA LEU A 436 -50.62 -23.12 14.75
C LEU A 436 -51.80 -24.07 15.00
N LEU A 437 -52.49 -24.50 13.95
CA LEU A 437 -53.62 -25.43 14.05
C LEU A 437 -53.19 -26.88 14.36
N THR A 438 -52.02 -27.31 13.88
CA THR A 438 -51.53 -28.69 14.05
C THR A 438 -50.64 -28.88 15.28
N SER A 439 -49.90 -27.85 15.68
CA SER A 439 -48.97 -27.86 16.83
C SER A 439 -49.64 -27.54 18.16
N SER A 440 -50.91 -27.08 18.17
CA SER A 440 -51.71 -26.89 19.38
C SER A 440 -51.86 -28.15 20.27
N SER A 441 -51.35 -29.30 19.84
CA SER A 441 -51.29 -30.53 20.62
C SER A 441 -49.92 -30.82 21.29
N LYS A 442 -48.82 -30.10 20.98
CA LYS A 442 -47.47 -30.47 21.46
C LYS A 442 -46.53 -29.27 21.75
N GLY A 443 -46.53 -28.77 23.00
CA GLY A 443 -45.38 -28.15 23.70
C GLY A 443 -44.95 -26.72 23.32
N GLY A 444 -44.61 -25.89 24.32
CA GLY A 444 -44.42 -24.43 24.23
C GLY A 444 -43.14 -23.90 23.54
N GLY A 445 -42.09 -24.71 23.34
CA GLY A 445 -40.82 -24.23 22.74
C GLY A 445 -40.94 -23.78 21.27
N MET A 446 -41.93 -24.31 20.54
CA MET A 446 -42.16 -23.92 19.14
C MET A 446 -42.67 -22.46 19.01
N GLU A 447 -43.29 -21.91 20.05
CA GLU A 447 -43.85 -20.56 20.01
C GLU A 447 -42.80 -19.45 20.16
N GLU A 448 -41.68 -19.76 20.81
CA GLU A 448 -40.61 -18.77 21.06
C GLU A 448 -39.83 -18.49 19.78
N HIS A 449 -39.43 -19.52 19.03
CA HIS A 449 -38.78 -19.34 17.73
C HIS A 449 -39.69 -18.63 16.71
N GLU A 450 -41.00 -18.88 16.73
CA GLU A 450 -41.96 -18.18 15.86
C GLU A 450 -42.07 -16.70 16.20
N LYS A 451 -42.13 -16.36 17.50
CA LYS A 451 -42.08 -14.97 17.96
C LYS A 451 -40.78 -14.30 17.53
N ALA A 452 -39.65 -15.01 17.59
CA ALA A 452 -38.36 -14.48 17.13
C ALA A 452 -38.37 -14.18 15.62
N VAL A 453 -38.92 -15.08 14.79
CA VAL A 453 -39.10 -14.84 13.35
C VAL A 453 -39.97 -13.61 13.09
N ILE A 454 -41.13 -13.52 13.75
CA ILE A 454 -42.05 -12.38 13.57
C ILE A 454 -41.39 -11.07 14.03
N LEU A 455 -40.64 -11.10 15.13
CA LEU A 455 -39.92 -9.92 15.60
C LEU A 455 -38.89 -9.44 14.57
N LYS A 456 -38.11 -10.36 13.98
CA LYS A 456 -37.13 -10.00 12.93
C LYS A 456 -37.83 -9.53 11.63
N LEU A 457 -38.98 -10.07 11.28
CA LEU A 457 -39.79 -9.54 10.16
C LEU A 457 -40.31 -8.12 10.46
N LYS A 458 -40.71 -7.86 11.71
CA LYS A 458 -41.19 -6.54 12.16
C LYS A 458 -40.09 -5.50 12.12
N THR A 459 -38.85 -5.86 12.48
CA THR A 459 -37.71 -4.94 12.39
C THR A 459 -37.37 -4.58 10.94
N GLU A 460 -37.49 -5.54 10.01
CA GLU A 460 -37.15 -5.35 8.60
C GLU A 460 -38.24 -4.67 7.77
N CYS A 461 -39.52 -4.97 8.03
CA CYS A 461 -40.65 -4.52 7.20
C CYS A 461 -41.65 -3.62 7.94
N GLY A 462 -41.46 -3.41 9.24
CA GLY A 462 -42.34 -2.60 10.08
C GLY A 462 -43.60 -3.32 10.56
N TYR A 463 -44.37 -2.62 11.41
CA TYR A 463 -45.53 -3.17 12.12
C TYR A 463 -46.68 -3.61 11.19
N GLN A 464 -46.91 -2.88 10.09
CA GLN A 464 -48.01 -3.19 9.18
C GLN A 464 -47.85 -4.56 8.50
N PHE A 465 -46.61 -4.98 8.25
CA PHE A 465 -46.27 -6.27 7.66
C PHE A 465 -46.58 -7.43 8.61
N THR A 466 -46.33 -7.27 9.91
CA THR A 466 -46.49 -8.35 10.90
C THR A 466 -47.84 -8.36 11.61
N SER A 467 -48.65 -7.30 11.52
CA SER A 467 -49.94 -7.15 12.23
C SER A 467 -50.86 -8.37 12.05
N LYS A 468 -50.96 -8.92 10.83
CA LYS A 468 -51.79 -10.11 10.55
C LYS A 468 -51.21 -11.38 11.18
N LEU A 469 -49.89 -11.52 11.22
CA LEU A 469 -49.20 -12.67 11.83
C LEU A 469 -49.31 -12.63 13.36
N GLU A 470 -49.15 -11.44 13.96
CA GLU A 470 -49.35 -11.22 15.40
C GLU A 470 -50.81 -11.47 15.81
N GLY A 471 -51.78 -11.07 14.97
CA GLY A 471 -53.20 -11.36 15.16
C GLY A 471 -53.49 -12.86 15.27
N MET A 472 -52.91 -13.67 14.38
CA MET A 472 -53.06 -15.13 14.42
C MET A 472 -52.55 -15.75 15.74
N PHE A 473 -51.49 -15.20 16.33
CA PHE A 473 -51.00 -15.64 17.65
C PHE A 473 -51.95 -15.25 18.79
N ASN A 474 -52.49 -14.04 18.74
CA ASN A 474 -53.47 -13.59 19.72
C ASN A 474 -54.73 -14.45 19.69
N ASP A 475 -55.22 -14.81 18.49
CA ASP A 475 -56.40 -15.66 18.34
C ASP A 475 -56.21 -17.04 18.98
N ILE A 476 -55.05 -17.68 18.74
CA ILE A 476 -54.72 -18.99 19.35
C ILE A 476 -54.59 -18.87 20.87
N ARG A 477 -53.95 -17.82 21.38
CA ARG A 477 -53.80 -17.61 22.82
C ARG A 477 -55.14 -17.40 23.52
N THR A 478 -56.00 -16.55 22.95
CA THR A 478 -57.35 -16.30 23.46
C THR A 478 -58.20 -17.57 23.42
N SER A 479 -58.11 -18.35 22.32
CA SER A 479 -58.81 -19.63 22.19
C SER A 479 -58.37 -20.65 23.25
N ARG A 480 -57.07 -20.71 23.59
CA ARG A 480 -56.59 -21.57 24.68
C ARG A 480 -57.07 -21.13 26.05
N GLY A 481 -57.08 -19.82 26.34
CA GLY A 481 -57.62 -19.28 27.58
C GLY A 481 -59.10 -19.63 27.74
N LEU A 482 -59.91 -19.39 26.70
CA LEU A 482 -61.32 -19.77 26.66
C LEU A 482 -61.53 -21.29 26.84
N MET A 483 -60.71 -22.14 26.21
CA MET A 483 -60.80 -23.60 26.40
C MET A 483 -60.42 -24.03 27.82
N GLN A 484 -59.47 -23.35 28.45
CA GLN A 484 -59.09 -23.63 29.83
C GLN A 484 -60.23 -23.25 30.78
N GLU A 485 -60.78 -22.05 30.64
CA GLU A 485 -61.97 -21.60 31.40
C GLU A 485 -63.16 -22.55 31.19
N TYR A 486 -63.40 -23.01 29.97
CA TYR A 486 -64.45 -23.98 29.66
C TYR A 486 -64.23 -25.33 30.38
N ARG A 487 -63.00 -25.85 30.39
CA ARG A 487 -62.68 -27.09 31.12
C ARG A 487 -62.79 -26.94 32.63
N GLU A 488 -62.42 -25.77 33.16
CA GLU A 488 -62.52 -25.48 34.60
C GLU A 488 -63.99 -25.29 35.03
N GLY A 489 -64.83 -24.73 34.16
CA GLY A 489 -66.27 -24.58 34.39
C GLY A 489 -67.07 -25.89 34.34
N ASP A 490 -66.71 -26.83 33.45
CA ASP A 490 -67.40 -28.12 33.30
C ASP A 490 -67.10 -29.10 34.46
N GLY A 491 -66.10 -28.82 35.29
CA GLY A 491 -65.81 -29.58 36.52
C GLY A 491 -66.75 -29.26 37.70
N GLY A 492 -67.66 -28.30 37.57
CA GLY A 492 -68.47 -27.76 38.68
C GLY A 492 -69.95 -28.16 38.74
N GLU A 493 -70.56 -28.69 37.67
CA GLU A 493 -72.03 -28.90 37.58
C GLU A 493 -72.46 -30.36 37.33
N GLY A 494 -71.84 -31.33 38.01
CA GLY A 494 -72.15 -32.75 37.80
C GLY A 494 -72.11 -33.63 39.05
N GLY A 495 -72.81 -33.28 40.13
CA GLY A 495 -72.94 -34.21 41.26
C GLY A 495 -73.70 -33.72 42.49
N SER A 496 -75.03 -33.58 42.42
CA SER A 496 -75.88 -33.67 43.61
C SER A 496 -77.33 -34.07 43.28
N SER A 497 -77.71 -35.24 43.81
CA SER A 497 -79.08 -35.70 44.15
C SER A 497 -79.95 -36.17 42.96
N VAL A 498 -80.74 -37.25 42.97
CA VAL A 498 -81.30 -38.18 43.97
C VAL A 498 -81.64 -39.50 43.25
N GLY A 499 -81.55 -40.66 43.92
CA GLY A 499 -82.18 -41.91 43.47
C GLY A 499 -82.64 -42.76 44.67
N PRO A 500 -83.75 -43.50 44.57
CA PRO A 500 -84.85 -43.42 45.55
C PRO A 500 -84.87 -44.54 46.59
N SER A 501 -85.57 -44.25 47.69
CA SER A 501 -86.06 -45.20 48.68
C SER A 501 -86.91 -46.31 48.04
N GLY A 502 -86.60 -47.57 48.36
CA GLY A 502 -87.47 -48.73 48.16
C GLY A 502 -87.57 -49.52 49.48
N PRO A 503 -88.77 -50.00 49.87
CA PRO A 503 -89.00 -50.66 51.17
C PRO A 503 -88.65 -52.15 51.12
N GLY A 504 -88.49 -52.73 52.31
CA GLY A 504 -87.81 -54.01 52.54
C GLY A 504 -88.59 -55.30 52.28
N LEU A 505 -87.84 -56.39 52.45
CA LEU A 505 -88.16 -57.56 53.28
C LEU A 505 -86.85 -58.26 53.65
#